data_AF-A0A2P2JQ93-F1
#
_entry.id   AF-A0A2P2JQ93-F1
#
_cell.length_a   1.000
_cell.length_b   1.000
_cell.length_c   1.000
_cell.angle_alpha   90.00
_cell.angle_beta   90.00
_cell.angle_gamma   90.00
#
_symmetry.space_group_name_H-M   'P 1'
#
loop_
_entity.id
_entity.type
_entity.pdbx_description
1 polymer ?
#
loop_
_entity_poly.entity_id
_entity_poly.type
_entity_poly.pdbx_seq_one_letter_code
_entity_poly.pdbx_strand_id
1 'polypeptide(L)'
;MYRKQHKKDIAAEAVKKKRRATKKPYSRSIVGATLEVIQKRRTEKPEVRDAAREAALREIKERIKKTKDEKKAKKAELMAKTQKTLTKGSAPKGAVPKGPKLGGGGGKR
;
A
#
# COMPACT_ATOMS: atom_id res chain seq x y z
N MET A 1 -20.57 62.29 -15.17
CA MET A 1 -19.48 61.36 -14.77
C MET A 1 -19.24 61.29 -13.26
N TYR A 2 -19.28 62.41 -12.51
CA TYR A 2 -18.98 62.44 -11.07
C TYR A 2 -19.96 61.64 -10.19
N ARG A 3 -21.27 61.85 -10.28
CA ARG A 3 -22.26 61.21 -9.36
C ARG A 3 -22.31 59.69 -9.43
N LYS A 4 -22.13 59.11 -10.64
CA LYS A 4 -22.08 57.65 -10.86
C LYS A 4 -20.85 57.00 -10.22
N GLN A 5 -19.66 57.58 -10.39
CA GLN A 5 -18.41 57.08 -9.78
C GLN A 5 -18.44 57.19 -8.24
N HIS A 6 -19.03 58.27 -7.73
CA HIS A 6 -19.13 58.55 -6.29
C HIS A 6 -20.40 58.00 -5.65
N LYS A 7 -21.15 57.14 -6.37
CA LYS A 7 -22.31 56.39 -5.87
C LYS A 7 -23.47 57.24 -5.32
N LYS A 8 -23.58 58.52 -5.72
CA LYS A 8 -24.58 59.47 -5.20
C LYS A 8 -26.01 59.27 -5.75
N ASP A 9 -26.18 58.43 -6.78
CA ASP A 9 -27.49 58.13 -7.42
C ASP A 9 -27.88 56.63 -7.32
N ILE A 10 -27.24 55.87 -6.43
CA ILE A 10 -27.45 54.42 -6.34
C ILE A 10 -28.63 54.14 -5.41
N ALA A 11 -29.85 54.27 -5.93
CA ALA A 11 -31.06 53.81 -5.25
C ALA A 11 -31.59 52.47 -5.81
N ALA A 12 -31.21 52.05 -7.02
CA ALA A 12 -31.85 50.88 -7.66
C ALA A 12 -30.94 49.89 -8.42
N GLU A 13 -29.70 50.23 -8.81
CA GLU A 13 -29.01 49.45 -9.86
C GLU A 13 -27.72 48.74 -9.44
N ALA A 14 -27.36 48.76 -8.17
CA ALA A 14 -26.29 47.88 -7.67
C ALA A 14 -26.87 46.55 -7.21
N VAL A 15 -27.49 45.80 -8.13
CA VAL A 15 -27.73 44.36 -7.92
C VAL A 15 -26.35 43.72 -7.84
N LYS A 16 -25.79 43.67 -6.62
CA LYS A 16 -24.57 42.90 -6.34
C LYS A 16 -24.77 41.54 -6.99
N LYS A 17 -23.94 41.22 -7.99
CA LYS A 17 -23.98 39.94 -8.69
C LYS A 17 -23.88 38.85 -7.63
N LYS A 18 -25.01 38.27 -7.26
CA LYS A 18 -25.11 37.23 -6.25
C LYS A 18 -24.50 35.99 -6.90
N ARG A 19 -23.21 35.74 -6.65
CA ARG A 19 -22.53 34.55 -7.20
C ARG A 19 -23.17 33.32 -6.55
N ARG A 20 -24.10 32.68 -7.27
CA ARG A 20 -24.69 31.42 -6.82
C ARG A 20 -23.66 30.32 -7.04
N ALA A 21 -23.03 29.84 -5.98
CA ALA A 21 -22.24 28.61 -6.02
C ALA A 21 -23.22 27.43 -6.12
N THR A 22 -23.47 26.93 -7.32
CA THR A 22 -24.29 25.73 -7.50
C THR A 22 -23.47 24.50 -7.11
N LYS A 23 -23.64 24.04 -5.86
CA LYS A 23 -23.15 22.73 -5.43
C LYS A 23 -24.17 21.68 -5.87
N LYS A 24 -24.21 21.39 -7.17
CA LYS A 24 -25.01 20.28 -7.68
C LYS A 24 -24.44 18.98 -7.08
N PRO A 25 -25.27 18.13 -6.45
CA PRO A 25 -24.77 16.87 -5.94
C PRO A 25 -24.29 16.01 -7.11
N TYR A 26 -23.00 15.68 -7.14
CA TYR A 26 -22.40 14.73 -8.09
C TYR A 26 -22.72 13.27 -7.70
N SER A 27 -23.96 13.02 -7.30
CA SER A 27 -24.48 11.68 -7.04
C SER A 27 -25.00 11.12 -8.35
N ARG A 28 -24.08 10.55 -9.15
CA ARG A 28 -24.41 9.84 -10.40
C ARG A 28 -24.04 8.36 -10.23
N SER A 29 -24.81 7.49 -10.88
CA SER A 29 -24.39 6.11 -11.10
C SER A 29 -23.15 6.08 -12.00
N ILE A 30 -22.31 5.07 -11.79
CA ILE A 30 -21.10 4.82 -12.58
C ILE A 30 -21.26 3.44 -13.22
N VAL A 31 -20.67 3.20 -14.39
CA VAL A 31 -20.90 1.98 -15.21
C VAL A 31 -20.85 0.69 -14.39
N GLY A 32 -19.86 0.51 -13.50
CA GLY A 32 -19.71 -0.69 -12.67
C GLY A 32 -20.43 -0.67 -11.32
N ALA A 33 -21.15 0.40 -10.97
CA ALA A 33 -21.84 0.52 -9.69
C ALA A 33 -23.05 1.48 -9.75
N THR A 34 -24.22 0.98 -9.37
CA THR A 34 -25.42 1.81 -9.24
C THR A 34 -25.27 2.83 -8.11
N LEU A 35 -26.06 3.90 -8.18
CA LEU A 35 -25.99 5.00 -7.20
C LEU A 35 -26.22 4.51 -5.75
N GLU A 36 -27.12 3.54 -5.58
CA GLU A 36 -27.46 2.96 -4.27
C GLU A 36 -26.29 2.22 -3.65
N VAL A 37 -25.54 1.45 -4.44
CA VAL A 37 -24.37 0.71 -3.96
C VAL A 37 -23.26 1.68 -3.52
N ILE A 38 -23.05 2.76 -4.28
CA ILE A 38 -22.08 3.80 -3.95
C ILE A 38 -22.46 4.51 -2.65
N GLN A 39 -23.75 4.83 -2.47
CA GLN A 39 -24.23 5.48 -1.26
C GLN A 39 -24.08 4.59 -0.04
N LYS A 40 -24.52 3.33 -0.11
CA LYS A 40 -24.38 2.36 1.00
C LYS A 40 -22.93 2.27 1.50
N ARG A 41 -21.97 2.09 0.58
CA ARG A 41 -20.53 2.07 0.92
C ARG A 41 -20.04 3.40 1.52
N ARG A 42 -20.54 4.54 1.03
CA ARG A 42 -20.17 5.88 1.54
C ARG A 42 -20.80 6.24 2.88
N THR A 43 -21.96 5.69 3.21
CA THR A 43 -22.67 5.98 4.46
C THR A 43 -22.33 5.01 5.58
N GLU A 44 -21.57 3.94 5.31
CA GLU A 44 -21.03 3.06 6.34
C GLU A 44 -20.28 3.83 7.42
N LYS A 45 -20.53 3.49 8.68
CA LYS A 45 -19.86 4.07 9.84
C LYS A 45 -18.35 3.80 9.76
N PRO A 46 -17.50 4.74 10.20
CA PRO A 46 -16.05 4.56 10.19
C PRO A 46 -15.62 3.31 10.97
N GLU A 47 -16.26 3.02 12.09
CA GLU A 47 -16.00 1.81 12.91
C GLU A 47 -16.14 0.51 12.11
N VAL A 48 -17.16 0.40 11.25
CA VAL A 48 -17.39 -0.77 10.39
C VAL A 48 -16.29 -0.87 9.33
N ARG A 49 -15.84 0.27 8.78
CA ARG A 49 -14.76 0.32 7.80
C ARG A 49 -13.43 -0.08 8.42
N ASP A 50 -13.15 0.40 9.62
CA ASP A 50 -11.90 0.12 10.32
C ASP A 50 -11.86 -1.35 10.77
N ALA A 51 -12.99 -1.91 11.23
CA ALA A 51 -13.10 -3.35 11.47
C ALA A 51 -12.85 -4.19 10.21
N ALA A 52 -13.41 -3.80 9.06
CA ALA A 52 -13.17 -4.47 7.79
C ALA A 52 -11.69 -4.36 7.34
N ARG A 53 -11.06 -3.20 7.55
CA ARG A 53 -9.62 -3.00 7.30
C ARG A 53 -8.76 -3.88 8.19
N GLU A 54 -9.05 -3.94 9.48
CA GLU A 54 -8.31 -4.77 10.43
C GLU A 54 -8.45 -6.26 10.09
N ALA A 55 -9.66 -6.71 9.74
CA ALA A 55 -9.91 -8.08 9.31
C ALA A 55 -9.08 -8.42 8.06
N ALA A 56 -9.08 -7.55 7.05
CA ALA A 56 -8.28 -7.75 5.84
C ALA A 56 -6.76 -7.78 6.14
N LEU A 57 -6.28 -6.91 7.03
CA LEU A 57 -4.88 -6.91 7.45
C LEU A 57 -4.50 -8.16 8.22
N ARG A 58 -5.37 -8.69 9.10
CA ARG A 58 -5.15 -9.97 9.78
C ARG A 58 -5.05 -11.11 8.78
N GLU A 59 -5.99 -11.18 7.84
CA GLU A 59 -6.01 -12.23 6.83
C GLU A 59 -4.73 -12.19 5.95
N ILE A 60 -4.32 -11.01 5.48
CA ILE A 60 -3.07 -10.85 4.72
C ILE A 60 -1.86 -11.33 5.55
N LYS A 61 -1.77 -10.95 6.82
CA LYS A 61 -0.69 -11.38 7.71
C LYS A 61 -0.68 -12.89 7.89
N GLU A 62 -1.85 -13.52 8.04
CA GLU A 62 -1.97 -14.97 8.16
C GLU A 62 -1.57 -15.69 6.87
N ARG A 63 -2.01 -15.22 5.70
CA ARG A 63 -1.58 -15.75 4.40
C ARG A 63 -0.06 -15.62 4.22
N ILE A 64 0.53 -14.49 4.62
CA ILE A 64 1.98 -14.29 4.55
C ILE A 64 2.72 -15.24 5.51
N LYS A 65 2.23 -15.47 6.73
CA LYS A 65 2.82 -16.43 7.66
C LYS A 65 2.80 -17.84 7.08
N LYS A 66 1.64 -18.31 6.62
CA LYS A 66 1.47 -19.63 5.98
C LYS A 66 2.43 -19.82 4.81
N THR A 67 2.48 -18.87 3.88
CA THR A 67 3.39 -18.96 2.72
C THR A 67 4.87 -18.87 3.10
N LYS A 68 5.25 -18.18 4.18
CA LYS A 68 6.63 -18.17 4.70
C LYS A 68 6.99 -19.51 5.32
N ASP A 69 6.10 -20.11 6.08
CA ASP A 69 6.35 -21.39 6.75
C ASP A 69 6.41 -22.53 5.73
N GLU A 70 5.56 -22.52 4.71
CA GLU A 70 5.67 -23.42 3.55
C GLU A 70 7.00 -23.26 2.80
N LYS A 71 7.46 -22.03 2.60
CA LYS A 71 8.77 -21.77 1.97
C LYS A 71 9.93 -22.27 2.83
N LYS A 72 9.86 -22.11 4.16
CA LYS A 72 10.87 -22.63 5.10
C LYS A 72 10.88 -24.16 5.13
N ALA A 73 9.70 -24.79 5.17
CA ALA A 73 9.56 -26.25 5.13
C ALA A 73 10.14 -26.83 3.83
N LYS A 74 9.81 -26.24 2.67
CA LYS A 74 10.38 -26.65 1.38
C LYS A 74 11.90 -26.45 1.33
N LYS A 75 12.43 -25.36 1.89
CA LYS A 75 13.88 -25.11 1.96
C LYS A 75 14.59 -26.11 2.89
N ALA A 76 13.98 -26.48 4.01
CA ALA A 76 14.51 -27.47 4.94
C ALA A 76 14.49 -28.89 4.33
N GLU A 77 13.43 -29.25 3.61
CA GLU A 77 13.35 -30.54 2.92
C GLU A 77 14.40 -30.64 1.80
N LEU A 78 14.61 -29.56 1.05
CA LEU A 78 15.68 -29.49 0.04
C LEU A 78 17.06 -29.64 0.69
N MET A 79 17.35 -28.92 1.79
CA MET A 79 18.64 -29.03 2.48
C MET A 79 18.85 -30.42 3.11
N ALA A 80 17.81 -31.06 3.64
CA ALA A 80 17.89 -32.42 4.18
C ALA A 80 18.13 -33.48 3.08
N LYS A 81 17.56 -33.31 1.88
CA LYS A 81 17.86 -34.15 0.72
C LYS A 81 19.31 -33.98 0.26
N THR A 82 19.84 -32.75 0.26
CA THR A 82 21.25 -32.48 -0.09
C THR A 82 22.23 -33.00 0.98
N GLN A 83 21.87 -32.98 2.26
CA GLN A 83 22.71 -33.53 3.33
C GLN A 83 22.78 -35.06 3.29
N LYS A 84 21.67 -35.75 2.95
CA LYS A 84 21.67 -37.21 2.75
C LYS A 84 22.51 -37.68 1.55
N THR A 85 22.77 -36.81 0.58
CA THR A 85 23.67 -37.12 -0.55
C THR A 85 25.14 -36.86 -0.24
N LEU A 86 25.47 -36.10 0.81
CA LEU A 86 26.86 -35.76 1.17
C LEU A 86 27.47 -36.66 2.26
N THR A 87 26.68 -37.50 2.95
CA THR A 87 27.18 -38.42 3.98
C THR A 87 27.64 -39.78 3.45
N LYS A 88 27.65 -39.99 2.13
CA LYS A 88 28.23 -41.18 1.47
C LYS A 88 29.46 -40.83 0.61
N GLY A 89 30.26 -39.86 1.06
CA GLY A 89 31.55 -39.51 0.47
C GLY A 89 32.66 -39.71 1.48
N SER A 90 33.47 -40.75 1.26
CA SER A 90 34.67 -41.10 2.02
C SER A 90 35.65 -39.93 2.17
N ALA A 91 36.20 -39.77 3.37
CA ALA A 91 37.42 -39.01 3.60
C ALA A 91 38.59 -39.56 2.76
N PRO A 92 39.52 -38.69 2.34
CA PRO A 92 40.90 -38.96 2.70
C PRO A 92 41.60 -37.72 3.30
N LYS A 93 42.45 -38.03 4.29
CA LYS A 93 43.50 -37.18 4.84
C LYS A 93 44.38 -36.59 3.72
N GLY A 94 44.82 -35.35 3.88
CA GLY A 94 45.87 -34.80 3.02
C GLY A 94 46.26 -33.36 3.33
N ALA A 95 47.26 -33.22 4.22
CA ALA A 95 48.29 -32.17 4.31
C ALA A 95 48.03 -30.74 3.75
N VAL A 96 48.14 -29.77 4.65
CA VAL A 96 48.49 -28.37 4.35
C VAL A 96 49.95 -28.30 3.83
N PRO A 97 50.33 -27.34 2.97
CA PRO A 97 51.11 -26.23 3.51
C PRO A 97 50.83 -24.84 2.89
N LYS A 98 50.73 -23.84 3.80
CA LYS A 98 51.24 -22.46 3.76
C LYS A 98 51.53 -21.76 2.40
N GLY A 99 50.91 -20.59 2.20
CA GLY A 99 51.44 -19.47 1.40
C GLY A 99 50.52 -18.23 1.40
N PRO A 100 51.01 -16.97 1.36
CA PRO A 100 50.43 -15.87 2.16
C PRO A 100 49.75 -14.70 1.39
N LYS A 101 48.92 -13.95 2.14
CA LYS A 101 48.52 -12.53 1.99
C LYS A 101 47.66 -12.09 0.79
N LEU A 102 46.47 -11.57 1.11
CA LEU A 102 45.96 -10.20 0.86
C LEU A 102 44.49 -10.20 1.36
N GLY A 103 44.04 -9.45 2.37
CA GLY A 103 44.21 -8.02 2.53
C GLY A 103 43.21 -7.30 1.63
N GLY A 104 41.97 -7.06 2.09
CA GLY A 104 40.98 -6.31 1.32
C GLY A 104 39.60 -6.24 1.96
N GLY A 105 39.44 -5.31 2.90
CA GLY A 105 38.14 -4.95 3.47
C GLY A 105 37.13 -4.53 2.40
N GLY A 106 35.88 -4.96 2.57
CA GLY A 106 34.78 -4.68 1.65
C GLY A 106 33.55 -4.23 2.41
N GLY A 107 33.61 -3.03 3.01
CA GLY A 107 32.42 -2.28 3.37
C GLY A 107 31.73 -1.76 2.11
N LYS A 108 30.44 -2.07 1.94
CA LYS A 108 29.50 -1.39 1.05
C LYS A 108 28.21 -1.26 1.86
N ARG A 109 27.94 -0.04 2.35
CA ARG A 109 27.01 0.94 1.77
C ARG A 109 25.58 0.43 1.79
#